data_AF-A0A932H194-F1
#
_entry.id   AF-A0A932H194-F1
#
_cell.length_a   1.000
_cell.length_b   1.000
_cell.length_c   1.000
_cell.angle_alpha   90.00
_cell.angle_beta   90.00
_cell.angle_gamma   90.00
#
_symmetry.space_group_name_H-M   'P 1'
#
loop_
_entity.id
_entity.type
_entity.pdbx_description
1 polymer ?
#
loop_
_entity_poly.entity_id
_entity_poly.type
_entity_poly.pdbx_seq_one_letter_code
_entity_poly.pdbx_strand_id
1 'polypeptide(L)'
;MTSKADAKKFKVTVFLIKDGYSKIEDFFSVKDFKVIAITSGAKEIGTLIYKGGFQSRPGWVSIFDGVQGFDSKGIWNQSSKAIFILEHEGRWFCFTFGYARHIIDELAYERNFGLIVSLNLGDPSGMKSIDKTNVGHVSLRSREQATREIALSSFEFNDDIDLLRSVTAKLPKGKDEDQETVSGRDSVTIYTTVTVDAFEHIAKRLYAAFKSTSYKKRYPWLGKIREERDKQVVEALDAALVAKVVKEDFAKIWLAIPELVVWEEIRGFAFKYRAEDTKKAGAVLYQDLDIEAWRKVARIDANLTADQLKHKKIFVYWEDDRDPSTWNVYRCLNAEIDLTKKKYILNDGDWYNLETNFVQEVNDFYDSVPNSKIQLPPYGTNTEPKYLKVVAAGNAAYALMDRKEVMIGGGRSRVEFCDLYSSKREIIHVKTYGGSSLLSHLFSQALVSGNCFLHDSAFRVEVNKLLPQGFKLASPKDRPAASDYEVCIAVMSRVKGPLELPFFSKVSLMHAVRSLRNSEYRVTKLKISQ
;
A
#
# COMPACT_ATOMS: atom_id res chain seq x y z
N MET A 1 13.29 -33.63 39.60
CA MET A 1 14.15 -33.67 38.40
C MET A 1 13.39 -34.39 37.30
N THR A 2 12.56 -33.65 36.55
CA THR A 2 11.97 -34.14 35.29
C THR A 2 13.05 -34.01 34.20
N SER A 3 13.31 -35.11 33.51
CA SER A 3 14.40 -35.22 32.53
C SER A 3 14.25 -34.22 31.38
N LYS A 4 15.36 -33.65 30.93
CA LYS A 4 15.48 -32.82 29.71
C LYS A 4 15.10 -33.56 28.40
N ALA A 5 14.56 -34.79 28.47
CA ALA A 5 14.50 -35.74 27.36
C ALA A 5 13.26 -35.61 26.45
N ASP A 6 12.19 -34.91 26.85
CA ASP A 6 10.92 -34.84 26.08
C ASP A 6 10.57 -33.45 25.50
N ALA A 7 11.50 -32.51 25.56
CA ALA A 7 11.23 -31.13 25.19
C ALA A 7 11.23 -30.95 23.66
N LYS A 8 10.08 -31.18 23.00
CA LYS A 8 9.91 -30.94 21.56
C LYS A 8 9.82 -29.44 21.27
N LYS A 9 10.53 -28.99 20.23
CA LYS A 9 10.39 -27.63 19.70
C LYS A 9 9.12 -27.52 18.87
N PHE A 10 8.30 -26.51 19.19
CA PHE A 10 7.07 -26.21 18.47
C PHE A 10 7.13 -24.81 17.88
N LYS A 11 6.44 -24.66 16.75
CA LYS A 11 6.10 -23.35 16.20
C LYS A 11 4.84 -22.87 16.94
N VAL A 12 5.01 -21.89 17.81
CA VAL A 12 3.94 -21.34 18.64
C VAL A 12 3.52 -20.00 18.07
N THR A 13 2.23 -19.84 17.79
CA THR A 13 1.65 -18.56 17.36
C THR A 13 0.87 -17.96 18.51
N VAL A 14 1.12 -16.69 18.81
CA VAL A 14 0.54 -15.97 19.95
C VAL A 14 -0.12 -14.68 19.48
N PHE A 15 -1.37 -14.48 19.90
CA PHE A 15 -2.09 -13.21 19.77
C PHE A 15 -2.17 -12.53 21.13
N LEU A 16 -2.10 -11.20 21.15
CA LEU A 16 -2.37 -10.37 22.32
C LEU A 16 -3.76 -9.76 22.13
N ILE A 17 -4.65 -9.92 23.10
CA ILE A 17 -5.97 -9.27 23.09
C ILE A 17 -5.80 -7.82 23.57
N LYS A 18 -6.57 -6.91 22.96
CA LYS A 18 -6.66 -5.49 23.31
C LYS A 18 -7.06 -5.32 24.78
N ASP A 19 -6.79 -4.12 25.29
CA ASP A 19 -7.28 -3.74 26.61
C ASP A 19 -8.83 -3.65 26.61
N GLY A 20 -9.45 -3.80 27.78
CA GLY A 20 -10.89 -3.69 27.97
C GLY A 20 -11.70 -4.98 27.80
N TYR A 21 -11.06 -6.12 27.54
CA TYR A 21 -11.71 -7.44 27.49
C TYR A 21 -11.61 -8.13 28.86
N SER A 22 -12.76 -8.48 29.44
CA SER A 22 -12.86 -8.92 30.84
C SER A 22 -12.91 -10.44 31.01
N LYS A 23 -13.43 -11.15 30.01
CA LYS A 23 -13.59 -12.61 30.01
C LYS A 23 -13.33 -13.19 28.63
N ILE A 24 -13.04 -14.50 28.57
CA ILE A 24 -12.70 -15.21 27.33
C ILE A 24 -13.85 -15.12 26.32
N GLU A 25 -15.09 -15.17 26.78
CA GLU A 25 -16.29 -15.11 25.95
C GLU A 25 -16.46 -13.78 25.20
N ASP A 26 -15.75 -12.72 25.63
CA ASP A 26 -15.79 -11.41 24.97
C ASP A 26 -15.07 -11.42 23.61
N PHE A 27 -14.13 -12.36 23.40
CA PHE A 27 -13.28 -12.41 22.20
C PHE A 27 -13.19 -13.81 21.57
N PHE A 28 -13.85 -14.80 22.16
CA PHE A 28 -13.83 -16.18 21.69
C PHE A 28 -15.16 -16.88 21.98
N SER A 29 -15.77 -17.47 20.94
CA SER A 29 -16.95 -18.31 21.14
C SER A 29 -16.54 -19.71 21.58
N VAL A 30 -16.80 -20.04 22.86
CA VAL A 30 -16.53 -21.37 23.45
C VAL A 30 -17.53 -22.45 23.04
N LYS A 31 -18.57 -22.10 22.27
CA LYS A 31 -19.65 -23.02 21.91
C LYS A 31 -19.08 -24.23 21.15
N ASP A 32 -19.44 -25.42 21.62
CA ASP A 32 -19.02 -26.72 21.07
C ASP A 32 -17.53 -27.07 21.23
N PHE A 33 -16.77 -26.36 22.06
CA PHE A 33 -15.40 -26.71 22.43
C PHE A 33 -15.33 -27.35 23.82
N LYS A 34 -14.31 -28.18 24.04
CA LYS A 34 -13.93 -28.62 25.38
C LYS A 34 -13.08 -27.55 26.03
N VAL A 35 -13.34 -27.23 27.29
CA VAL A 35 -12.64 -26.21 28.07
C VAL A 35 -12.06 -26.90 29.30
N ILE A 36 -10.76 -26.74 29.53
CA ILE A 36 -10.08 -27.26 30.73
C ILE A 36 -9.16 -26.17 31.31
N ALA A 37 -9.16 -26.03 32.63
CA ALA A 37 -8.15 -25.26 33.34
C ALA A 37 -6.83 -26.04 33.39
N ILE A 38 -5.72 -25.37 33.12
CA ILE A 38 -4.38 -25.94 33.15
C ILE A 38 -3.67 -25.40 34.38
N THR A 39 -3.21 -26.33 35.23
CA THR A 39 -2.49 -26.02 36.47
C THR A 39 -1.05 -26.51 36.39
N SER A 40 -0.12 -25.76 36.98
CA SER A 40 1.22 -26.27 37.32
C SER A 40 1.40 -26.22 38.82
N GLY A 41 1.60 -27.39 39.41
CA GLY A 41 1.46 -27.57 40.86
C GLY A 41 0.06 -27.18 41.33
N ALA A 42 -0.04 -26.25 42.28
CA ALA A 42 -1.29 -25.74 42.83
C ALA A 42 -1.80 -24.44 42.17
N LYS A 43 -1.08 -23.89 41.17
CA LYS A 43 -1.42 -22.62 40.52
C LYS A 43 -2.08 -22.88 39.16
N GLU A 44 -3.23 -22.27 38.92
CA GLU A 44 -3.82 -22.19 37.58
C GLU A 44 -2.99 -21.25 36.71
N ILE A 45 -2.53 -21.76 35.56
CA ILE A 45 -1.73 -21.00 34.60
C ILE A 45 -2.63 -20.37 33.53
N GLY A 46 -3.71 -21.05 33.16
CA GLY A 46 -4.62 -20.58 32.13
C GLY A 46 -5.60 -21.66 31.68
N THR A 47 -6.32 -21.38 30.59
CA THR A 47 -7.41 -22.22 30.09
C THR A 47 -7.07 -22.78 28.71
N LEU A 48 -7.11 -24.10 28.55
CA LEU A 48 -7.03 -24.76 27.24
C LEU A 48 -8.43 -25.02 26.69
N ILE A 49 -8.67 -24.54 25.48
CA ILE A 49 -9.94 -24.69 24.77
C ILE A 49 -9.66 -25.43 23.46
N TYR A 50 -10.31 -26.57 23.23
CA TYR A 50 -9.95 -27.43 22.11
C TYR A 50 -11.12 -28.27 21.57
N LYS A 51 -11.05 -28.58 20.28
CA LYS A 51 -11.98 -29.47 19.59
C LYS A 51 -11.27 -30.16 18.41
N GLY A 52 -11.48 -31.46 18.27
CA GLY A 52 -11.05 -32.24 17.13
C GLY A 52 -12.21 -32.56 16.19
N GLY A 53 -11.89 -33.10 15.01
CA GLY A 53 -12.89 -33.68 14.10
C GLY A 53 -13.63 -32.67 13.21
N PHE A 54 -13.07 -31.47 12.99
CA PHE A 54 -13.62 -30.56 11.98
C PHE A 54 -13.40 -31.16 10.59
N GLN A 55 -14.48 -31.56 9.93
CA GLN A 55 -14.44 -32.13 8.59
C GLN A 55 -14.84 -31.07 7.55
N SER A 56 -14.15 -31.06 6.41
CA SER A 56 -14.50 -30.24 5.25
C SER A 56 -14.20 -30.99 3.97
N ARG A 57 -15.03 -30.81 2.94
CA ARG A 57 -14.79 -31.37 1.60
C ARG A 57 -13.73 -30.50 0.91
N PRO A 58 -12.59 -31.05 0.43
CA PRO A 58 -11.62 -30.26 -0.32
C PRO A 58 -12.24 -29.70 -1.60
N GLY A 59 -11.99 -28.42 -1.90
CA GLY A 59 -12.62 -27.75 -3.04
C GLY A 59 -12.29 -28.33 -4.42
N TRP A 60 -11.15 -29.02 -4.56
CA TRP A 60 -10.80 -29.67 -5.83
C TRP A 60 -11.70 -30.88 -6.15
N VAL A 61 -12.34 -31.48 -5.13
CA VAL A 61 -13.20 -32.66 -5.32
C VAL A 61 -14.36 -32.35 -6.26
N SER A 62 -14.89 -31.11 -6.22
CA SER A 62 -15.98 -30.71 -7.10
C SER A 62 -15.57 -30.58 -8.57
N ILE A 63 -14.28 -30.50 -8.89
CA ILE A 63 -13.80 -30.45 -10.29
C ILE A 63 -14.07 -31.79 -11.00
N PHE A 64 -14.08 -32.89 -10.25
CA PHE A 64 -14.23 -34.25 -10.79
C PHE A 64 -15.60 -34.85 -10.49
N ASP A 65 -16.54 -34.07 -9.94
CA ASP A 65 -17.92 -34.51 -9.74
C ASP A 65 -18.53 -34.89 -11.11
N GLY A 66 -18.93 -36.15 -11.26
CA GLY A 66 -19.49 -36.69 -12.51
C GLY A 66 -18.47 -37.35 -13.46
N VAL A 67 -17.17 -37.34 -13.15
CA VAL A 67 -16.18 -38.11 -13.91
C VAL A 67 -16.38 -39.60 -13.64
N GLN A 68 -16.58 -40.39 -14.70
CA GLN A 68 -16.79 -41.83 -14.59
C GLN A 68 -15.60 -42.50 -13.88
N GLY A 69 -15.87 -43.19 -12.77
CA GLY A 69 -14.87 -43.90 -11.97
C GLY A 69 -14.27 -43.11 -10.81
N PHE A 70 -14.60 -41.82 -10.64
CA PHE A 70 -14.17 -41.05 -9.46
C PHE A 70 -15.17 -41.18 -8.30
N ASP A 71 -14.72 -41.73 -7.17
CA ASP A 71 -15.52 -41.82 -5.93
C ASP A 71 -15.06 -40.77 -4.90
N SER A 72 -15.92 -39.78 -4.66
CA SER A 72 -15.65 -38.69 -3.72
C SER A 72 -16.07 -38.98 -2.27
N LYS A 73 -16.73 -40.10 -1.99
CA LYS A 73 -17.37 -40.36 -0.68
C LYS A 73 -16.39 -40.40 0.51
N GLY A 74 -15.13 -40.75 0.27
CA GLY A 74 -14.10 -40.84 1.32
C GLY A 74 -13.17 -39.63 1.44
N ILE A 75 -13.31 -38.62 0.59
CA ILE A 75 -12.31 -37.56 0.46
C ILE A 75 -12.68 -36.35 1.33
N TRP A 76 -12.12 -36.32 2.54
CA TRP A 76 -12.36 -35.28 3.54
C TRP A 76 -11.06 -34.74 4.11
N ASN A 77 -11.01 -33.43 4.35
CA ASN A 77 -10.02 -32.82 5.22
C ASN A 77 -10.53 -32.88 6.66
N GLN A 78 -9.73 -33.45 7.57
CA GLN A 78 -10.00 -33.42 9.00
C GLN A 78 -8.98 -32.54 9.71
N SER A 79 -9.45 -31.68 10.62
CA SER A 79 -8.59 -30.79 11.39
C SER A 79 -8.98 -30.72 12.86
N SER A 80 -8.03 -30.26 13.67
CA SER A 80 -8.24 -29.89 15.08
C SER A 80 -7.92 -28.41 15.29
N LYS A 81 -8.54 -27.85 16.33
CA LYS A 81 -8.30 -26.49 16.79
C LYS A 81 -8.09 -26.53 18.29
N ALA A 82 -7.02 -25.91 18.76
CA ALA A 82 -6.80 -25.70 20.18
C ALA A 82 -6.22 -24.30 20.41
N ILE A 83 -6.64 -23.68 21.50
CA ILE A 83 -6.13 -22.39 21.96
C ILE A 83 -5.86 -22.48 23.46
N PHE A 84 -4.67 -22.10 23.88
CA PHE A 84 -4.35 -21.94 25.28
C PHE A 84 -4.35 -20.45 25.61
N ILE A 85 -5.14 -20.05 26.59
CA ILE A 85 -5.36 -18.66 26.95
C ILE A 85 -4.86 -18.46 28.38
N LEU A 86 -4.03 -17.44 28.58
CA LEU A 86 -3.62 -17.02 29.91
C LEU A 86 -3.65 -15.51 30.03
N GLU A 87 -3.70 -15.04 31.26
CA GLU A 87 -3.66 -13.62 31.59
C GLU A 87 -2.27 -13.24 32.12
N HIS A 88 -1.75 -12.11 31.66
CA HIS A 88 -0.52 -11.52 32.18
C HIS A 88 -0.63 -10.00 32.21
N GLU A 89 -0.47 -9.40 33.40
CA GLU A 89 -0.61 -7.95 33.63
C GLU A 89 -1.91 -7.36 33.05
N GLY A 90 -3.06 -8.01 33.30
CA GLY A 90 -4.37 -7.54 32.85
C GLY A 90 -4.66 -7.74 31.36
N ARG A 91 -3.80 -8.49 30.64
CA ARG A 91 -3.91 -8.71 29.20
C ARG A 91 -3.98 -10.20 28.87
N TRP A 92 -4.83 -10.56 27.92
CA TRP A 92 -5.00 -11.95 27.49
C TRP A 92 -4.02 -12.31 26.37
N PHE A 93 -3.35 -13.44 26.54
CA PHE A 93 -2.47 -14.06 25.55
C PHE A 93 -3.09 -15.34 25.02
N CYS A 94 -3.24 -15.43 23.70
CA CYS A 94 -3.87 -16.54 23.02
C CYS A 94 -2.85 -17.33 22.20
N PHE A 95 -2.45 -18.48 22.72
CA PHE A 95 -1.54 -19.43 22.06
C PHE A 95 -2.34 -20.39 21.19
N THR A 96 -2.23 -20.23 19.86
CA THR A 96 -3.06 -20.98 18.90
C THR A 96 -2.32 -22.20 18.34
N PHE A 97 -3.03 -23.31 18.22
CA PHE A 97 -2.56 -24.56 17.63
C PHE A 97 -3.51 -25.04 16.54
N GLY A 98 -2.95 -25.61 15.46
CA GLY A 98 -3.73 -26.00 14.28
C GLY A 98 -4.38 -24.80 13.60
N TYR A 99 -5.66 -24.92 13.25
CA TYR A 99 -6.42 -23.86 12.56
C TYR A 99 -7.18 -22.91 13.53
N ALA A 100 -6.71 -22.79 14.77
CA ALA A 100 -7.38 -22.03 15.84
C ALA A 100 -7.23 -20.51 15.77
N ARG A 101 -6.48 -19.94 14.82
CA ARG A 101 -6.41 -18.48 14.68
C ARG A 101 -7.74 -17.84 14.26
N HIS A 102 -8.54 -18.56 13.45
CA HIS A 102 -9.75 -18.05 12.81
C HIS A 102 -10.97 -18.01 13.74
N ILE A 103 -10.80 -18.42 15.01
CA ILE A 103 -11.88 -18.48 16.00
C ILE A 103 -11.73 -17.40 17.08
N ILE A 104 -10.63 -16.63 17.06
CA ILE A 104 -10.50 -15.40 17.84
C ILE A 104 -11.23 -14.30 17.07
N ASP A 105 -12.01 -13.47 17.77
CA ASP A 105 -12.58 -12.26 17.17
C ASP A 105 -11.46 -11.37 16.60
N GLU A 106 -11.55 -11.07 15.30
CA GLU A 106 -10.57 -10.24 14.61
C GLU A 106 -10.50 -8.80 15.16
N LEU A 107 -11.53 -8.37 15.88
CA LEU A 107 -11.58 -7.05 16.50
C LEU A 107 -10.89 -7.01 17.86
N ALA A 108 -10.75 -8.18 18.48
CA ALA A 108 -10.28 -8.26 19.85
C ALA A 108 -8.76 -8.24 19.95
N TYR A 109 -8.01 -8.69 18.95
CA TYR A 109 -6.55 -8.72 19.07
C TYR A 109 -5.87 -7.40 18.67
N GLU A 110 -4.72 -7.16 19.28
CA GLU A 110 -3.84 -6.03 19.01
C GLU A 110 -3.21 -6.14 17.61
N ARG A 111 -3.46 -5.12 16.78
CA ARG A 111 -2.82 -5.01 15.47
C ARG A 111 -1.34 -4.72 15.64
N ASN A 112 -0.52 -5.28 14.75
CA ASN A 112 0.94 -5.13 14.76
C ASN A 112 1.67 -5.61 16.03
N PHE A 113 0.99 -6.32 16.95
CA PHE A 113 1.65 -6.89 18.13
C PHE A 113 2.86 -7.74 17.74
N GLY A 114 2.66 -8.67 16.80
CA GLY A 114 3.74 -9.50 16.29
C GLY A 114 4.88 -8.73 15.63
N LEU A 115 4.58 -7.72 14.83
CA LEU A 115 5.59 -6.90 14.16
C LEU A 115 6.48 -6.17 15.17
N ILE A 116 5.87 -5.51 16.17
CA ILE A 116 6.59 -4.79 17.23
C ILE A 116 7.45 -5.75 18.04
N VAL A 117 6.89 -6.90 18.43
CA VAL A 117 7.64 -7.91 19.19
C VAL A 117 8.82 -8.44 18.39
N SER A 118 8.63 -8.78 17.11
CA SER A 118 9.71 -9.27 16.24
C SER A 118 10.85 -8.27 16.08
N LEU A 119 10.55 -6.97 15.97
CA LEU A 119 11.57 -5.91 15.83
C LEU A 119 12.30 -5.57 17.12
N ASN A 120 11.64 -5.78 18.27
CA ASN A 120 12.26 -5.59 19.58
C ASN A 120 13.11 -6.80 20.00
N LEU A 121 12.64 -8.02 19.74
CA LEU A 121 13.33 -9.26 20.11
C LEU A 121 14.36 -9.70 19.08
N GLY A 122 14.08 -9.53 17.79
CA GLY A 122 14.95 -9.96 16.70
C GLY A 122 16.28 -9.21 16.69
N ASP A 123 17.35 -9.92 16.32
CA ASP A 123 18.64 -9.33 16.03
C ASP A 123 18.50 -8.41 14.80
N PRO A 124 18.87 -7.11 14.90
CA PRO A 124 18.81 -6.17 13.78
C PRO A 124 19.61 -6.59 12.55
N SER A 125 20.65 -7.41 12.74
CA SER A 125 21.47 -8.02 11.69
C SER A 125 21.06 -9.47 11.35
N GLY A 126 20.03 -9.96 12.04
CA GLY A 126 19.52 -11.33 11.99
C GLY A 126 18.28 -11.51 11.10
N MET A 127 17.96 -10.58 10.21
CA MET A 127 16.71 -10.59 9.45
C MET A 127 16.79 -11.63 8.31
N LYS A 128 15.73 -12.43 8.14
CA LYS A 128 15.61 -13.44 7.07
C LYS A 128 14.61 -13.09 5.99
N SER A 129 13.51 -12.44 6.37
CA SER A 129 12.50 -12.04 5.40
C SER A 129 11.71 -10.84 5.87
N ILE A 130 11.26 -10.03 4.92
CA ILE A 130 10.31 -8.95 5.15
C ILE A 130 9.15 -9.04 4.17
N ASP A 131 7.97 -8.64 4.64
CA ASP A 131 6.84 -8.31 3.78
C ASP A 131 6.65 -6.81 3.80
N LYS A 132 6.53 -6.20 2.63
CA LYS A 132 6.30 -4.76 2.50
C LYS A 132 5.16 -4.45 1.54
N THR A 133 4.61 -3.26 1.67
CA THR A 133 3.60 -2.72 0.76
C THR A 133 3.99 -1.33 0.35
N ASN A 134 4.12 -1.08 -0.95
CA ASN A 134 4.39 0.26 -1.45
C ASN A 134 3.09 1.07 -1.47
N VAL A 135 3.08 2.26 -0.88
CA VAL A 135 1.92 3.18 -0.89
C VAL A 135 2.02 4.28 -1.95
N GLY A 136 3.14 4.35 -2.67
CA GLY A 136 3.34 5.33 -3.73
C GLY A 136 2.69 4.89 -5.05
N HIS A 137 3.02 3.70 -5.53
CA HIS A 137 2.45 3.11 -6.74
C HIS A 137 1.45 2.01 -6.37
N VAL A 138 0.33 1.91 -7.11
CA VAL A 138 -0.65 0.80 -7.12
C VAL A 138 -0.32 -0.27 -6.09
N SER A 139 -1.02 -0.32 -4.94
CA SER A 139 -0.66 -1.08 -3.74
C SER A 139 0.13 -2.38 -3.99
N LEU A 140 1.45 -2.27 -4.19
CA LEU A 140 2.30 -3.41 -4.55
C LEU A 140 2.71 -4.11 -3.27
N ARG A 141 2.32 -5.38 -3.14
CA ARG A 141 2.74 -6.23 -2.03
C ARG A 141 3.90 -7.09 -2.49
N SER A 142 5.02 -6.99 -1.79
CA SER A 142 6.19 -7.82 -2.07
C SER A 142 6.72 -8.47 -0.80
N ARG A 143 7.42 -9.58 -1.01
CA ARG A 143 8.14 -10.32 0.01
C ARG A 143 9.57 -10.49 -0.46
N GLU A 144 10.51 -10.09 0.38
CA GLU A 144 11.93 -10.32 0.16
C GLU A 144 12.44 -11.34 1.17
N GLN A 145 13.30 -12.25 0.71
CA GLN A 145 13.88 -13.30 1.54
C GLN A 145 15.37 -13.40 1.25
N ALA A 146 16.16 -13.43 2.31
CA ALA A 146 17.60 -13.57 2.23
C ALA A 146 18.01 -15.02 2.53
N THR A 147 18.96 -15.54 1.75
CA THR A 147 19.54 -16.89 1.99
C THR A 147 20.29 -16.95 3.32
N ARG A 148 20.88 -15.83 3.72
CA ARG A 148 21.58 -15.64 5.00
C ARG A 148 20.93 -14.51 5.77
N GLU A 149 21.15 -14.47 7.07
CA GLU A 149 20.74 -13.36 7.91
C GLU A 149 21.43 -12.06 7.48
N ILE A 150 20.64 -11.00 7.28
CA ILE A 150 21.12 -9.68 6.88
C ILE A 150 20.47 -8.58 7.74
N ALA A 151 21.00 -7.36 7.66
CA ALA A 151 20.35 -6.20 8.26
C ALA A 151 19.12 -5.77 7.45
N LEU A 152 18.17 -5.07 8.10
CA LEU A 152 16.99 -4.55 7.40
C LEU A 152 17.35 -3.62 6.24
N SER A 153 18.41 -2.80 6.41
CA SER A 153 18.92 -1.87 5.39
C SER A 153 19.50 -2.55 4.15
N SER A 154 19.70 -3.87 4.18
CA SER A 154 20.19 -4.66 3.05
C SER A 154 19.05 -5.22 2.18
N PHE A 155 17.79 -5.13 2.64
CA PHE A 155 16.62 -5.35 1.80
C PHE A 155 16.35 -4.09 0.97
N GLU A 156 15.64 -4.22 -0.15
CA GLU A 156 15.28 -3.09 -1.02
C GLU A 156 14.15 -2.24 -0.42
N PHE A 157 14.23 -1.88 0.85
CA PHE A 157 13.17 -1.19 1.57
C PHE A 157 13.35 0.33 1.51
N ASN A 158 12.31 1.04 1.08
CA ASN A 158 12.30 2.49 1.03
C ASN A 158 11.51 3.11 2.18
N ASP A 159 12.23 3.72 3.12
CA ASP A 159 11.65 4.31 4.35
C ASP A 159 10.59 5.40 4.11
N ASP A 160 10.56 6.02 2.91
CA ASP A 160 9.59 7.06 2.57
C ASP A 160 8.26 6.49 2.03
N ILE A 161 8.28 5.38 1.26
CA ILE A 161 7.12 4.89 0.50
C ILE A 161 6.75 3.42 0.75
N ASP A 162 7.59 2.64 1.43
CA ASP A 162 7.31 1.25 1.77
C ASP A 162 6.80 1.11 3.21
N LEU A 163 5.72 0.35 3.37
CA LEU A 163 5.17 -0.03 4.67
C LEU A 163 5.63 -1.43 5.03
N LEU A 164 6.36 -1.56 6.13
CA LEU A 164 6.74 -2.86 6.68
C LEU A 164 5.52 -3.55 7.30
N ARG A 165 5.16 -4.72 6.78
CA ARG A 165 3.98 -5.50 7.19
C ARG A 165 4.32 -6.66 8.10
N SER A 166 5.41 -7.36 7.80
CA SER A 166 5.89 -8.46 8.64
C SER A 166 7.40 -8.59 8.55
N VAL A 167 7.98 -9.16 9.61
CA VAL A 167 9.40 -9.45 9.70
C VAL A 167 9.58 -10.86 10.23
N THR A 168 10.54 -11.58 9.67
CA THR A 168 11.12 -12.79 10.25
C THR A 168 12.59 -12.54 10.56
N ALA A 169 12.98 -12.72 11.81
CA ALA A 169 14.32 -12.51 12.31
C ALA A 169 14.78 -13.66 13.19
N LYS A 170 16.09 -13.85 13.27
CA LYS A 170 16.72 -14.64 14.34
C LYS A 170 16.79 -13.81 15.62
N LEU A 171 16.63 -14.44 16.77
CA LEU A 171 16.95 -13.81 18.06
C LEU A 171 18.48 -13.63 18.18
N PRO A 172 18.98 -12.66 18.96
CA PRO A 172 20.41 -12.53 19.25
C PRO A 172 20.97 -13.86 19.80
N LYS A 173 22.18 -14.24 19.37
CA LYS A 173 22.82 -15.47 19.87
C LYS A 173 23.13 -15.34 21.35
N GLY A 174 22.52 -16.20 22.17
CA GLY A 174 22.97 -16.49 23.52
C GLY A 174 24.21 -17.39 23.51
N LYS A 175 24.96 -17.45 24.62
CA LYS A 175 26.01 -18.47 24.80
C LYS A 175 25.33 -19.84 24.90
N ASP A 176 25.63 -20.74 23.95
CA ASP A 176 25.20 -22.15 23.91
C ASP A 176 23.72 -22.48 23.63
N GLU A 177 22.95 -21.58 23.00
CA GLU A 177 21.56 -21.87 22.57
C GLU A 177 21.38 -21.87 21.05
N ASP A 178 20.55 -22.81 20.56
CA ASP A 178 20.05 -22.78 19.19
C ASP A 178 19.29 -21.46 18.95
N GLN A 179 19.73 -20.71 17.95
CA GLN A 179 19.17 -19.39 17.67
C GLN A 179 17.71 -19.49 17.22
N GLU A 180 16.77 -19.12 18.10
CA GLU A 180 15.33 -19.10 17.82
C GLU A 180 15.00 -18.15 16.65
N THR A 181 13.93 -18.45 15.94
CA THR A 181 13.37 -17.55 14.92
C THR A 181 12.07 -16.94 15.46
N VAL A 182 11.94 -15.63 15.32
CA VAL A 182 10.71 -14.87 15.59
C VAL A 182 10.18 -14.30 14.27
N SER A 183 8.88 -14.47 14.03
CA SER A 183 8.21 -13.92 12.85
C SER A 183 6.90 -13.27 13.27
N GLY A 184 6.60 -12.07 12.76
CA GLY A 184 5.45 -11.33 13.31
C GLY A 184 4.82 -10.32 12.38
N ARG A 185 3.47 -10.27 12.48
CA ARG A 185 2.57 -9.26 11.91
C ARG A 185 1.58 -8.84 12.99
N ASP A 186 0.38 -9.41 12.99
CA ASP A 186 -0.60 -9.20 14.08
C ASP A 186 -0.35 -10.19 15.21
N SER A 187 -0.12 -11.47 14.87
CA SER A 187 0.43 -12.44 15.81
C SER A 187 1.96 -12.51 15.71
N VAL A 188 2.57 -12.97 16.79
CA VAL A 188 3.97 -13.38 16.82
C VAL A 188 4.04 -14.89 16.75
N THR A 189 4.99 -15.38 15.96
CA THR A 189 5.32 -16.79 15.84
C THR A 189 6.75 -17.00 16.30
N ILE A 190 6.94 -17.85 17.29
CA ILE A 190 8.25 -18.26 17.79
C ILE A 190 8.45 -19.75 17.58
N TYR A 191 9.65 -20.14 17.20
CA TYR A 191 10.05 -21.55 17.21
C TYR A 191 10.88 -21.82 18.46
N THR A 192 10.24 -22.39 19.48
CA THR A 192 10.83 -22.58 20.81
C THR A 192 10.44 -23.93 21.40
N THR A 193 11.13 -24.33 22.45
CA THR A 193 10.79 -25.50 23.25
C THR A 193 9.64 -25.15 24.18
N VAL A 194 8.54 -25.89 24.13
CA VAL A 194 7.31 -25.56 24.87
C VAL A 194 6.99 -26.67 25.85
N THR A 195 7.02 -26.34 27.14
CA THR A 195 6.36 -27.09 28.21
C THR A 195 5.19 -26.25 28.73
N VAL A 196 4.30 -26.86 29.53
CA VAL A 196 3.16 -26.14 30.13
C VAL A 196 3.63 -24.94 30.95
N ASP A 197 4.74 -25.07 31.67
CA ASP A 197 5.32 -24.01 32.49
C ASP A 197 5.94 -22.87 31.67
N ALA A 198 6.28 -23.13 30.39
CA ALA A 198 6.93 -22.15 29.54
C ALA A 198 5.98 -21.03 29.09
N PHE A 199 4.67 -21.26 29.06
CA PHE A 199 3.71 -20.30 28.51
C PHE A 199 3.68 -18.96 29.26
N GLU A 200 3.72 -18.99 30.60
CA GLU A 200 3.75 -17.77 31.43
C GLU A 200 5.02 -16.94 31.16
N HIS A 201 6.18 -17.62 31.06
CA HIS A 201 7.45 -16.98 30.73
C HIS A 201 7.45 -16.39 29.30
N ILE A 202 6.88 -17.13 28.33
CA ILE A 202 6.74 -16.64 26.95
C ILE A 202 5.85 -15.40 26.93
N ALA A 203 4.67 -15.42 27.54
CA ALA A 203 3.77 -14.26 27.58
C ALA A 203 4.45 -13.02 28.19
N LYS A 204 5.14 -13.19 29.33
CA LYS A 204 5.92 -12.12 29.96
C LYS A 204 6.99 -11.55 29.03
N ARG A 205 7.76 -12.42 28.37
CA ARG A 205 8.81 -12.02 27.40
C ARG A 205 8.23 -11.22 26.24
N LEU A 206 7.13 -11.72 25.64
CA LEU A 206 6.48 -11.07 24.51
C LEU A 206 5.84 -9.74 24.92
N TYR A 207 5.26 -9.65 26.11
CA TYR A 207 4.65 -8.41 26.59
C TYR A 207 5.69 -7.33 26.90
N ALA A 208 6.80 -7.70 27.55
CA ALA A 208 7.91 -6.79 27.77
C ALA A 208 8.47 -6.26 26.44
N ALA A 209 8.61 -7.13 25.43
CA ALA A 209 9.02 -6.73 24.09
C ALA A 209 8.00 -5.83 23.42
N PHE A 210 6.70 -6.08 23.55
CA PHE A 210 5.65 -5.22 22.98
C PHE A 210 5.62 -3.82 23.61
N LYS A 211 5.79 -3.71 24.93
CA LYS A 211 5.84 -2.43 25.66
C LYS A 211 7.10 -1.63 25.36
N SER A 212 8.17 -2.27 24.90
CA SER A 212 9.45 -1.61 24.59
C SER A 212 9.34 -0.71 23.36
N THR A 213 9.83 0.53 23.49
CA THR A 213 9.93 1.49 22.39
C THR A 213 11.30 1.50 21.71
N SER A 214 12.21 0.59 22.11
CA SER A 214 13.59 0.54 21.60
C SER A 214 13.67 0.38 20.08
N TYR A 215 12.74 -0.36 19.47
CA TYR A 215 12.66 -0.49 18.01
C TYR A 215 12.51 0.87 17.31
N LYS A 216 11.83 1.86 17.91
CA LYS A 216 11.63 3.19 17.30
C LYS A 216 12.93 3.95 17.10
N LYS A 217 13.95 3.69 17.94
CA LYS A 217 15.29 4.28 17.76
C LYS A 217 16.00 3.73 16.52
N ARG A 218 15.77 2.45 16.20
CA ARG A 218 16.38 1.75 15.05
C ARG A 218 15.59 1.96 13.77
N TYR A 219 14.26 2.05 13.89
CA TYR A 219 13.32 2.14 12.78
C TYR A 219 12.38 3.34 13.02
N PRO A 220 12.89 4.58 12.97
CA PRO A 220 12.11 5.78 13.30
C PRO A 220 10.98 6.06 12.30
N TRP A 221 11.12 5.58 11.07
CA TRP A 221 10.07 5.62 10.06
C TRP A 221 8.88 4.69 10.38
N LEU A 222 9.08 3.69 11.26
CA LEU A 222 8.06 2.70 11.55
C LEU A 222 6.92 3.32 12.36
N GLY A 223 5.82 3.56 11.65
CA GLY A 223 4.60 4.10 12.21
C GLY A 223 4.25 5.51 11.77
N LYS A 224 5.06 6.13 10.91
CA LYS A 224 4.72 7.36 10.19
C LYS A 224 3.42 7.18 9.39
N ILE A 225 3.26 6.02 8.77
CA ILE A 225 2.06 5.55 8.07
C ILE A 225 1.72 4.14 8.57
N ARG A 226 0.47 3.90 8.94
CA ARG A 226 -0.02 2.58 9.39
C ARG A 226 -1.35 2.28 8.73
N GLU A 227 -1.46 1.13 8.08
CA GLU A 227 -2.77 0.64 7.64
C GLU A 227 -3.69 0.44 8.85
N GLU A 228 -4.85 1.08 8.81
CA GLU A 228 -5.91 0.94 9.80
C GLU A 228 -6.72 -0.30 9.48
N ARG A 229 -6.69 -1.26 10.40
CA ARG A 229 -7.33 -2.57 10.27
C ARG A 229 -8.25 -2.88 11.45
N ASP A 230 -8.40 -1.93 12.36
CA ASP A 230 -9.44 -1.99 13.37
C ASP A 230 -10.80 -1.77 12.69
N LYS A 231 -11.67 -2.78 12.70
CA LYS A 231 -12.96 -2.69 12.02
C LYS A 231 -13.86 -1.61 12.61
N GLN A 232 -13.81 -1.34 13.91
CA GLN A 232 -14.63 -0.28 14.51
C GLN A 232 -14.17 1.09 14.01
N VAL A 233 -12.85 1.29 13.92
CA VAL A 233 -12.29 2.53 13.36
C VAL A 233 -12.60 2.63 11.86
N VAL A 234 -12.42 1.55 11.09
CA VAL A 234 -12.76 1.50 9.66
C VAL A 234 -14.24 1.77 9.43
N GLU A 235 -15.14 1.18 10.22
CA GLU A 235 -16.58 1.44 10.13
C GLU A 235 -16.93 2.91 10.45
N ALA A 236 -16.26 3.52 11.43
CA ALA A 236 -16.42 4.93 11.74
C ALA A 236 -15.88 5.84 10.60
N LEU A 237 -14.76 5.47 9.99
CA LEU A 237 -14.20 6.18 8.84
C LEU A 237 -15.09 6.04 7.60
N ASP A 238 -15.59 4.83 7.34
CA ASP A 238 -16.56 4.52 6.29
C ASP A 238 -17.84 5.35 6.45
N ALA A 239 -18.35 5.46 7.67
CA ALA A 239 -19.50 6.31 7.99
C ALA A 239 -19.20 7.81 7.76
N ALA A 240 -18.03 8.29 8.17
CA ALA A 240 -17.60 9.66 7.95
C ALA A 240 -17.43 9.99 6.45
N LEU A 241 -16.86 9.06 5.68
CA LEU A 241 -16.73 9.14 4.23
C LEU A 241 -18.10 9.24 3.56
N VAL A 242 -19.01 8.32 3.88
CA VAL A 242 -20.39 8.31 3.36
C VAL A 242 -21.09 9.63 3.69
N ALA A 243 -20.99 10.11 4.92
CA ALA A 243 -21.62 11.36 5.33
C ALA A 243 -21.15 12.56 4.49
N LYS A 244 -19.84 12.63 4.19
CA LYS A 244 -19.28 13.68 3.31
C LYS A 244 -19.75 13.53 1.87
N VAL A 245 -19.80 12.30 1.33
CA VAL A 245 -20.32 12.04 -0.03
C VAL A 245 -21.79 12.42 -0.15
N VAL A 246 -22.61 12.13 0.87
CA VAL A 246 -24.04 12.51 0.90
C VAL A 246 -24.20 14.03 0.95
N LYS A 247 -23.35 14.74 1.72
CA LYS A 247 -23.36 16.20 1.87
C LYS A 247 -22.66 16.96 0.73
N GLU A 248 -22.13 16.25 -0.27
CA GLU A 248 -21.37 16.83 -1.38
C GLU A 248 -20.11 17.61 -0.92
N ASP A 249 -19.52 17.21 0.21
CA ASP A 249 -18.26 17.74 0.71
C ASP A 249 -17.09 16.97 0.07
N PHE A 250 -16.73 17.39 -1.14
CA PHE A 250 -15.66 16.78 -1.95
C PHE A 250 -14.31 17.48 -1.84
N ALA A 251 -14.14 18.43 -0.90
CA ALA A 251 -12.89 19.18 -0.76
C ALA A 251 -11.67 18.28 -0.52
N LYS A 252 -11.88 17.15 0.15
CA LYS A 252 -10.86 16.14 0.49
C LYS A 252 -11.26 14.73 0.09
N ILE A 253 -12.20 14.59 -0.85
CA ILE A 253 -12.66 13.30 -1.38
C ILE A 253 -12.74 13.40 -2.89
N TRP A 254 -12.11 12.47 -3.58
CA TRP A 254 -12.13 12.43 -5.05
C TRP A 254 -12.17 10.99 -5.55
N LEU A 255 -12.55 10.84 -6.83
CA LEU A 255 -12.38 9.59 -7.55
C LEU A 255 -11.05 9.61 -8.30
N ALA A 256 -10.39 8.46 -8.34
CA ALA A 256 -9.22 8.26 -9.15
C ALA A 256 -9.13 6.83 -9.65
N ILE A 257 -8.38 6.67 -10.74
CA ILE A 257 -8.14 5.35 -11.34
C ILE A 257 -7.31 4.51 -10.35
N PRO A 258 -7.79 3.32 -9.96
CA PRO A 258 -7.15 2.52 -8.92
C PRO A 258 -5.87 1.79 -9.41
N GLU A 259 -5.66 1.73 -10.72
CA GLU A 259 -4.58 0.97 -11.36
C GLU A 259 -3.93 1.75 -12.52
N LEU A 260 -2.77 1.27 -13.00
CA LEU A 260 -2.15 1.84 -14.19
C LEU A 260 -2.94 1.41 -15.43
N VAL A 261 -3.29 2.38 -16.27
CA VAL A 261 -4.06 2.16 -17.49
C VAL A 261 -3.34 2.74 -18.70
N VAL A 262 -3.54 2.10 -19.85
CA VAL A 262 -3.11 2.59 -21.16
C VAL A 262 -4.20 3.52 -21.67
N TRP A 263 -4.00 4.83 -21.56
CA TRP A 263 -5.03 5.84 -21.85
C TRP A 263 -5.49 5.82 -23.31
N GLU A 264 -4.61 5.42 -24.23
CA GLU A 264 -4.89 5.31 -25.67
C GLU A 264 -5.90 4.22 -25.99
N GLU A 265 -6.00 3.22 -25.14
CA GLU A 265 -7.00 2.16 -25.27
C GLU A 265 -8.34 2.57 -24.67
N ILE A 266 -8.40 3.64 -23.87
CA ILE A 266 -9.60 4.07 -23.15
C ILE A 266 -10.30 5.19 -23.92
N ARG A 267 -11.51 4.89 -24.38
CA ARG A 267 -12.42 5.88 -24.99
C ARG A 267 -13.04 6.81 -23.94
N GLY A 268 -13.29 6.27 -22.74
CA GLY A 268 -13.78 7.03 -21.59
C GLY A 268 -14.40 6.16 -20.51
N PHE A 269 -14.89 6.82 -19.46
CA PHE A 269 -15.50 6.18 -18.29
C PHE A 269 -17.00 6.45 -18.25
N ALA A 270 -17.78 5.48 -17.81
CA ALA A 270 -19.20 5.67 -17.53
C ALA A 270 -19.51 5.29 -16.08
N PHE A 271 -20.46 6.01 -15.49
CA PHE A 271 -20.95 5.73 -14.12
C PHE A 271 -22.19 4.81 -14.11
N LYS A 272 -22.62 4.35 -15.30
CA LYS A 272 -23.69 3.36 -15.54
C LYS A 272 -23.38 2.56 -16.80
N TYR A 273 -23.73 1.28 -16.82
CA TYR A 273 -23.47 0.36 -17.93
C TYR A 273 -24.26 0.71 -19.20
N ARG A 274 -25.53 1.15 -19.07
CA ARG A 274 -26.42 1.60 -20.17
C ARG A 274 -27.51 2.54 -19.63
N ALA A 275 -28.14 3.33 -20.49
CA ALA A 275 -29.41 3.96 -20.13
C ALA A 275 -30.44 2.85 -19.82
N GLU A 276 -31.23 2.99 -18.75
CA GLU A 276 -32.33 2.05 -18.39
C GLU A 276 -33.41 1.95 -19.48
N ASP A 277 -33.32 2.78 -20.51
CA ASP A 277 -34.30 2.92 -21.59
C ASP A 277 -33.59 2.71 -22.94
N THR A 278 -33.99 1.66 -23.66
CA THR A 278 -33.43 1.27 -24.96
C THR A 278 -33.68 2.30 -26.07
N LYS A 279 -34.45 3.37 -25.79
CA LYS A 279 -34.70 4.50 -26.70
C LYS A 279 -33.77 5.70 -26.51
N LYS A 280 -32.84 5.67 -25.53
CA LYS A 280 -31.91 6.79 -25.27
C LYS A 280 -30.53 6.53 -25.88
N ALA A 281 -29.81 7.64 -26.15
CA ALA A 281 -28.41 7.62 -26.55
C ALA A 281 -27.55 6.75 -25.60
N GLY A 282 -26.43 6.23 -26.12
CA GLY A 282 -25.51 5.34 -25.39
C GLY A 282 -24.99 5.91 -24.05
N ALA A 283 -24.18 5.12 -23.34
CA ALA A 283 -23.61 5.55 -22.07
C ALA A 283 -22.88 6.91 -22.20
N VAL A 284 -23.14 7.84 -21.28
CA VAL A 284 -22.43 9.12 -21.24
C VAL A 284 -20.99 8.85 -20.81
N LEU A 285 -20.06 9.09 -21.71
CA LEU A 285 -18.64 8.91 -21.47
C LEU A 285 -18.00 10.18 -20.93
N TYR A 286 -17.31 10.03 -19.81
CA TYR A 286 -16.47 11.03 -19.18
C TYR A 286 -15.02 10.73 -19.54
N GLN A 287 -14.23 11.77 -19.78
CA GLN A 287 -12.81 11.61 -20.12
C GLN A 287 -11.94 11.31 -18.90
N ASP A 288 -12.48 11.52 -17.69
CA ASP A 288 -11.81 11.24 -16.43
C ASP A 288 -12.84 10.89 -15.33
N LEU A 289 -12.37 10.38 -14.20
CA LEU A 289 -13.20 10.11 -13.03
C LEU A 289 -13.48 11.39 -12.26
N ASP A 290 -14.76 11.73 -12.18
CA ASP A 290 -15.25 12.92 -11.51
C ASP A 290 -16.29 12.52 -10.47
N ILE A 291 -16.03 12.85 -9.21
CA ILE A 291 -16.90 12.50 -8.09
C ILE A 291 -18.23 13.24 -8.12
N GLU A 292 -18.28 14.49 -8.59
CA GLU A 292 -19.50 15.27 -8.74
C GLU A 292 -20.36 14.72 -9.88
N ALA A 293 -19.74 14.38 -11.02
CA ALA A 293 -20.41 13.75 -12.14
C ALA A 293 -20.93 12.36 -11.78
N TRP A 294 -20.11 11.56 -11.08
CA TRP A 294 -20.53 10.28 -10.54
C TRP A 294 -21.71 10.44 -9.58
N ARG A 295 -21.67 11.41 -8.65
CA ARG A 295 -22.74 11.69 -7.69
C ARG A 295 -24.08 12.02 -8.36
N LYS A 296 -24.05 12.81 -9.42
CA LYS A 296 -25.24 13.18 -10.23
C LYS A 296 -25.89 11.95 -10.88
N VAL A 297 -25.08 10.99 -11.31
CA VAL A 297 -25.55 9.80 -12.04
C VAL A 297 -25.92 8.64 -11.10
N ALA A 298 -25.19 8.46 -10.00
CA ALA A 298 -25.25 7.29 -9.13
C ALA A 298 -26.56 7.12 -8.34
N ARG A 299 -27.50 8.07 -8.46
CA ARG A 299 -28.80 8.14 -7.76
C ARG A 299 -28.65 7.75 -6.29
N ILE A 300 -28.00 8.64 -5.54
CA ILE A 300 -27.70 8.41 -4.13
C ILE A 300 -28.67 9.19 -3.24
N ASP A 301 -29.22 8.51 -2.24
CA ASP A 301 -30.09 9.07 -1.21
C ASP A 301 -29.36 9.19 0.14
N ALA A 302 -30.08 9.65 1.17
CA ALA A 302 -29.54 9.84 2.50
C ALA A 302 -29.18 8.52 3.23
N ASN A 303 -29.65 7.37 2.74
CA ASN A 303 -29.42 6.05 3.32
C ASN A 303 -28.22 5.33 2.68
N LEU A 304 -27.37 6.04 1.94
CA LEU A 304 -26.14 5.49 1.38
C LEU A 304 -25.34 4.77 2.46
N THR A 305 -24.85 3.57 2.15
CA THR A 305 -23.91 2.84 3.01
C THR A 305 -22.56 2.64 2.33
N ALA A 306 -21.51 2.42 3.11
CA ALA A 306 -20.20 2.09 2.56
C ALA A 306 -20.21 0.75 1.81
N ASP A 307 -21.04 -0.20 2.24
CA ASP A 307 -21.24 -1.45 1.52
C ASP A 307 -21.82 -1.23 0.11
N GLN A 308 -22.79 -0.31 -0.03
CA GLN A 308 -23.27 0.07 -1.36
C GLN A 308 -22.17 0.70 -2.23
N LEU A 309 -21.29 1.52 -1.65
CA LEU A 309 -20.14 2.06 -2.38
C LEU A 309 -19.16 0.97 -2.84
N LYS A 310 -18.99 -0.09 -2.03
CA LYS A 310 -18.14 -1.26 -2.35
C LYS A 310 -18.68 -2.08 -3.52
N HIS A 311 -19.99 -2.06 -3.75
CA HIS A 311 -20.64 -2.80 -4.84
C HIS A 311 -20.95 -1.96 -6.10
N LYS A 312 -21.11 -0.64 -5.97
CA LYS A 312 -21.31 0.26 -7.13
C LYS A 312 -20.09 0.22 -8.06
N LYS A 313 -20.34 0.35 -9.37
CA LYS A 313 -19.33 0.17 -10.42
C LYS A 313 -19.05 1.46 -11.20
N ILE A 314 -17.81 1.59 -11.64
CA ILE A 314 -17.38 2.49 -12.72
C ILE A 314 -17.04 1.60 -13.91
N PHE A 315 -17.47 1.99 -15.10
CA PHE A 315 -17.28 1.23 -16.33
C PHE A 315 -16.21 1.90 -17.19
N VAL A 316 -15.27 1.12 -17.70
CA VAL A 316 -14.20 1.57 -18.59
C VAL A 316 -14.56 1.14 -20.00
N TYR A 317 -14.76 2.12 -20.89
CA TYR A 317 -15.01 1.89 -22.31
C TYR A 317 -13.73 2.02 -23.10
N TRP A 318 -13.55 1.09 -24.03
CA TRP A 318 -12.33 0.96 -24.81
C TRP A 318 -12.50 1.49 -26.22
N GLU A 319 -11.41 1.90 -26.85
CA GLU A 319 -11.42 2.38 -28.23
C GLU A 319 -11.67 1.27 -29.25
N ASP A 320 -11.31 0.03 -28.94
CA ASP A 320 -11.50 -1.17 -29.77
C ASP A 320 -12.91 -1.77 -29.69
N ASP A 321 -13.85 -1.07 -29.03
CA ASP A 321 -15.25 -1.48 -28.84
C ASP A 321 -15.44 -2.81 -28.09
N ARG A 322 -14.42 -3.33 -27.40
CA ARG A 322 -14.57 -4.51 -26.52
C ARG A 322 -15.48 -4.22 -25.33
N ASP A 323 -16.00 -5.28 -24.71
CA ASP A 323 -16.90 -5.15 -23.57
C ASP A 323 -16.28 -4.30 -22.44
N PRO A 324 -17.06 -3.38 -21.82
CA PRO A 324 -16.54 -2.53 -20.78
C PRO A 324 -16.02 -3.30 -19.58
N SER A 325 -14.83 -2.92 -19.09
CA SER A 325 -14.32 -3.42 -17.81
C SER A 325 -14.95 -2.66 -16.64
N THR A 326 -14.83 -3.18 -15.42
CA THR A 326 -15.45 -2.56 -14.24
C THR A 326 -14.48 -2.40 -13.07
N TRP A 327 -14.63 -1.28 -12.37
CA TRP A 327 -13.99 -1.02 -11.08
C TRP A 327 -15.05 -0.77 -10.01
N ASN A 328 -14.77 -1.19 -8.77
CA ASN A 328 -15.59 -0.80 -7.62
C ASN A 328 -15.37 0.68 -7.33
N VAL A 329 -16.45 1.43 -7.13
CA VAL A 329 -16.37 2.86 -6.77
C VAL A 329 -15.53 3.04 -5.51
N TYR A 330 -15.72 2.18 -4.51
CA TYR A 330 -14.94 2.26 -3.26
C TYR A 330 -13.42 2.13 -3.45
N ARG A 331 -12.95 1.35 -4.43
CA ARG A 331 -11.52 1.28 -4.77
C ARG A 331 -11.02 2.53 -5.48
N CYS A 332 -11.91 3.21 -6.22
CA CYS A 332 -11.60 4.46 -6.90
C CYS A 332 -11.68 5.67 -5.95
N LEU A 333 -12.34 5.53 -4.79
CA LEU A 333 -12.46 6.59 -3.81
C LEU A 333 -11.14 6.81 -3.08
N ASN A 334 -10.77 8.07 -2.98
CA ASN A 334 -9.69 8.54 -2.14
C ASN A 334 -10.24 9.62 -1.21
N ALA A 335 -9.78 9.62 0.04
CA ALA A 335 -10.28 10.56 1.05
C ALA A 335 -9.22 10.88 2.09
N GLU A 336 -9.20 12.14 2.56
CA GLU A 336 -8.48 12.53 3.77
C GLU A 336 -9.51 12.88 4.86
N ILE A 337 -9.53 12.13 5.96
CA ILE A 337 -10.49 12.28 7.07
C ILE A 337 -9.75 12.44 8.39
N ASP A 338 -10.13 13.46 9.15
CA ASP A 338 -9.71 13.61 10.54
C ASP A 338 -10.72 12.92 11.46
N LEU A 339 -10.28 11.91 12.22
CA LEU A 339 -11.11 11.19 13.20
C LEU A 339 -10.35 11.14 14.53
N THR A 340 -10.99 11.53 15.62
CA THR A 340 -10.40 11.56 16.98
C THR A 340 -9.01 12.21 17.07
N LYS A 341 -8.83 13.34 16.37
CA LYS A 341 -7.56 14.10 16.25
C LYS A 341 -6.41 13.37 15.53
N LYS A 342 -6.72 12.27 14.84
CA LYS A 342 -5.78 11.57 13.97
C LYS A 342 -6.18 11.78 12.51
N LYS A 343 -5.18 11.87 11.63
CA LYS A 343 -5.38 11.92 10.18
C LYS A 343 -5.48 10.51 9.62
N TYR A 344 -6.47 10.29 8.76
CA TYR A 344 -6.68 9.04 8.03
C TYR A 344 -6.79 9.30 6.53
N ILE A 345 -6.27 8.36 5.75
CA ILE A 345 -6.33 8.38 4.28
C ILE A 345 -6.99 7.11 3.79
N LEU A 346 -7.97 7.24 2.90
CA LEU A 346 -8.45 6.15 2.07
C LEU A 346 -7.68 6.19 0.75
N ASN A 347 -7.07 5.07 0.37
CA ASN A 347 -6.42 4.90 -0.92
C ASN A 347 -6.56 3.43 -1.36
N ASP A 348 -7.03 3.21 -2.60
CA ASP A 348 -7.24 1.86 -3.17
C ASP A 348 -8.09 0.92 -2.28
N GLY A 349 -9.04 1.51 -1.54
CA GLY A 349 -9.95 0.77 -0.65
C GLY A 349 -9.41 0.45 0.75
N ASP A 350 -8.16 0.79 1.06
CA ASP A 350 -7.57 0.59 2.38
C ASP A 350 -7.45 1.94 3.13
N TRP A 351 -7.73 1.92 4.44
CA TRP A 351 -7.54 3.08 5.32
C TRP A 351 -6.14 3.08 5.93
N TYR A 352 -5.53 4.27 6.05
CA TYR A 352 -4.22 4.47 6.62
C TYR A 352 -4.24 5.60 7.65
N ASN A 353 -3.75 5.32 8.85
CA ASN A 353 -3.48 6.31 9.88
C ASN A 353 -2.10 6.95 9.68
N LEU A 354 -2.03 8.27 9.82
CA LEU A 354 -0.78 9.02 9.72
C LEU A 354 -0.35 9.62 11.05
N GLU A 355 0.95 9.63 11.30
CA GLU A 355 1.55 10.38 12.39
C GLU A 355 1.52 11.89 12.10
N THR A 356 1.08 12.70 13.06
CA THR A 356 0.95 14.16 12.92
C THR A 356 2.27 14.84 12.51
N ASN A 357 3.39 14.44 13.12
CA ASN A 357 4.70 15.03 12.80
C ASN A 357 5.14 14.70 11.37
N PHE A 358 4.83 13.50 10.89
CA PHE A 358 5.12 13.11 9.52
C PHE A 358 4.23 13.86 8.52
N VAL A 359 2.96 14.10 8.86
CA VAL A 359 2.09 14.94 8.05
C VAL A 359 2.67 16.34 7.87
N GLN A 360 3.18 16.91 8.95
CA GLN A 360 3.82 18.23 8.91
C GLN A 360 5.11 18.19 8.08
N GLU A 361 5.99 17.21 8.31
CA GLU A 361 7.24 17.00 7.55
C GLU A 361 6.98 16.99 6.03
N VAL A 362 5.98 16.21 5.59
CA VAL A 362 5.65 16.05 4.17
C VAL A 362 5.06 17.34 3.57
N ASN A 363 4.19 18.04 4.31
CA ASN A 363 3.63 19.32 3.84
C ASN A 363 4.70 20.42 3.77
N ASP A 364 5.54 20.55 4.80
CA ASP A 364 6.65 21.51 4.81
C ASP A 364 7.62 21.23 3.65
N PHE A 365 7.92 19.95 3.40
CA PHE A 365 8.74 19.57 2.26
C PHE A 365 8.04 19.94 0.95
N TYR A 366 6.77 19.61 0.78
CA TYR A 366 5.99 19.94 -0.41
C TYR A 366 6.01 21.45 -0.70
N ASP A 367 5.84 22.27 0.32
CA ASP A 367 5.85 23.73 0.22
C ASP A 367 7.25 24.29 -0.05
N SER A 368 8.31 23.61 0.39
CA SER A 368 9.69 23.93 0.06
C SER A 368 10.06 23.68 -1.42
N VAL A 369 9.25 22.93 -2.17
CA VAL A 369 9.47 22.72 -3.60
C VAL A 369 9.07 23.98 -4.35
N PRO A 370 10.00 24.68 -5.01
CA PRO A 370 9.72 25.95 -5.66
C PRO A 370 8.73 25.77 -6.81
N ASN A 371 7.84 26.76 -6.97
CA ASN A 371 7.02 26.85 -8.18
C ASN A 371 7.91 27.19 -9.38
N SER A 372 7.70 26.51 -10.50
CA SER A 372 8.44 26.77 -11.73
C SER A 372 8.12 28.16 -12.27
N LYS A 373 9.10 28.78 -12.93
CA LYS A 373 8.93 30.03 -13.69
C LYS A 373 8.52 29.76 -15.15
N ILE A 374 8.45 28.49 -15.55
CA ILE A 374 8.00 28.06 -16.87
C ILE A 374 6.57 28.53 -17.08
N GLN A 375 6.31 29.16 -18.22
CA GLN A 375 4.99 29.60 -18.62
C GLN A 375 4.47 28.67 -19.71
N LEU A 376 3.47 27.87 -19.35
CA LEU A 376 2.71 27.06 -20.28
C LEU A 376 1.27 27.61 -20.38
N PRO A 377 0.65 27.61 -21.57
CA PRO A 377 -0.72 28.11 -21.74
C PRO A 377 -1.72 27.23 -20.97
N PRO A 378 -2.90 27.76 -20.61
CA PRO A 378 -3.99 26.95 -20.06
C PRO A 378 -4.37 25.78 -20.99
N TYR A 379 -4.76 24.64 -20.41
CA TYR A 379 -4.98 23.43 -21.19
C TYR A 379 -6.39 23.29 -21.80
N GLY A 380 -7.36 24.07 -21.34
CA GLY A 380 -8.74 24.09 -21.82
C GLY A 380 -9.42 22.73 -21.70
N THR A 381 -9.94 22.24 -22.82
CA THR A 381 -10.58 20.91 -22.90
C THR A 381 -9.66 19.86 -23.52
N ASN A 382 -8.36 20.14 -23.65
CA ASN A 382 -7.43 19.22 -24.27
C ASN A 382 -7.05 18.11 -23.30
N THR A 383 -6.96 16.89 -23.81
CA THR A 383 -6.26 15.78 -23.14
C THR A 383 -4.76 16.08 -23.08
N GLU A 384 -4.05 15.48 -22.14
CA GLU A 384 -2.59 15.62 -21.98
C GLU A 384 -1.82 15.49 -23.32
N PRO A 385 -2.00 14.44 -24.14
CA PRO A 385 -1.28 14.31 -25.42
C PRO A 385 -1.62 15.41 -26.42
N LYS A 386 -2.88 15.86 -26.46
CA LYS A 386 -3.33 16.93 -27.36
C LYS A 386 -2.76 18.28 -26.92
N TYR A 387 -2.75 18.53 -25.61
CA TYR A 387 -2.19 19.73 -25.01
C TYR A 387 -0.69 19.87 -25.33
N LEU A 388 0.08 18.80 -25.13
CA LEU A 388 1.52 18.77 -25.40
C LEU A 388 1.85 19.12 -26.86
N LYS A 389 1.07 18.58 -27.81
CA LYS A 389 1.19 18.90 -29.24
C LYS A 389 0.92 20.38 -29.54
N VAL A 390 -0.12 20.96 -28.91
CA VAL A 390 -0.46 22.39 -29.07
C VAL A 390 0.65 23.28 -28.53
N VAL A 391 1.20 22.95 -27.35
CA VAL A 391 2.30 23.72 -26.74
C VAL A 391 3.54 23.73 -27.63
N ALA A 392 3.98 22.55 -28.10
CA ALA A 392 5.18 22.45 -28.94
C ALA A 392 5.01 23.09 -30.32
N ALA A 393 3.80 23.04 -30.91
CA ALA A 393 3.52 23.71 -32.18
C ALA A 393 3.41 25.24 -32.04
N GLY A 394 2.89 25.72 -30.91
CA GLY A 394 2.69 27.14 -30.64
C GLY A 394 3.93 27.88 -30.14
N ASN A 395 4.96 27.17 -29.68
CA ASN A 395 6.17 27.78 -29.14
C ASN A 395 7.43 26.96 -29.46
N ALA A 396 8.26 27.50 -30.36
CA ALA A 396 9.51 26.89 -30.82
C ALA A 396 10.57 26.70 -29.72
N ALA A 397 10.36 27.26 -28.52
CA ALA A 397 11.23 27.05 -27.37
C ALA A 397 11.08 25.66 -26.73
N TYR A 398 10.07 24.87 -27.12
CA TYR A 398 9.80 23.53 -26.60
C TYR A 398 9.85 22.46 -27.70
N ALA A 399 10.52 21.35 -27.40
CA ALA A 399 10.52 20.14 -28.19
C ALA A 399 9.52 19.13 -27.60
N LEU A 400 8.62 18.61 -28.43
CA LEU A 400 7.72 17.51 -28.07
C LEU A 400 8.51 16.21 -27.96
N MET A 401 8.51 15.61 -26.76
CA MET A 401 9.22 14.38 -26.43
C MET A 401 8.29 13.28 -25.85
N ASP A 402 7.03 13.60 -25.57
CA ASP A 402 5.94 12.67 -25.22
C ASP A 402 5.99 11.37 -26.05
N ARG A 403 5.98 10.23 -25.35
CA ARG A 403 6.02 8.85 -25.91
C ARG A 403 7.24 8.53 -26.76
N LYS A 404 8.28 9.35 -26.76
CA LYS A 404 9.55 9.02 -27.40
C LYS A 404 10.43 8.23 -26.43
N GLU A 405 10.09 6.95 -26.31
CA GLU A 405 10.77 6.03 -25.42
C GLU A 405 12.15 5.62 -25.94
N VAL A 406 13.12 5.53 -25.02
CA VAL A 406 14.46 5.00 -25.26
C VAL A 406 14.58 3.62 -24.61
N MET A 407 15.10 2.66 -25.37
CA MET A 407 15.35 1.30 -24.87
C MET A 407 16.58 1.30 -23.96
N ILE A 408 16.45 0.72 -22.77
CA ILE A 408 17.55 0.52 -21.82
C ILE A 408 17.69 -0.96 -21.43
N GLY A 409 18.81 -1.32 -20.78
CA GLY A 409 19.02 -2.66 -20.22
C GLY A 409 19.01 -3.78 -21.26
N GLY A 410 19.58 -3.54 -22.45
CA GLY A 410 19.62 -4.53 -23.54
C GLY A 410 18.28 -4.76 -24.23
N GLY A 411 17.36 -3.80 -24.17
CA GLY A 411 16.07 -3.87 -24.88
C GLY A 411 14.91 -4.43 -24.05
N ARG A 412 15.07 -4.59 -22.73
CA ARG A 412 14.05 -5.15 -21.84
C ARG A 412 13.13 -4.11 -21.20
N SER A 413 13.54 -2.84 -21.21
CA SER A 413 12.81 -1.76 -20.56
C SER A 413 12.86 -0.51 -21.43
N ARG A 414 11.85 0.32 -21.25
CA ARG A 414 11.65 1.56 -22.00
C ARG A 414 11.54 2.71 -21.04
N VAL A 415 12.25 3.79 -21.33
CA VAL A 415 12.23 5.01 -20.50
C VAL A 415 11.98 6.18 -21.42
N GLU A 416 10.94 6.93 -21.11
CA GLU A 416 10.68 8.24 -21.72
C GLU A 416 11.53 9.30 -21.01
N PHE A 417 12.19 10.17 -21.79
CA PHE A 417 13.04 11.21 -21.22
C PHE A 417 12.21 12.31 -20.52
N CYS A 418 11.19 12.83 -21.18
CA CYS A 418 10.23 13.83 -20.69
C CYS A 418 9.12 14.05 -21.72
N ASP A 419 8.06 14.75 -21.33
CA ASP A 419 6.97 15.12 -22.24
C ASP A 419 7.34 16.32 -23.12
N LEU A 420 7.96 17.34 -22.51
CA LEU A 420 8.49 18.53 -23.20
C LEU A 420 9.94 18.81 -22.75
N TYR A 421 10.80 19.14 -23.69
CA TYR A 421 12.15 19.62 -23.41
C TYR A 421 12.34 21.03 -23.92
N SER A 422 12.83 21.95 -23.07
CA SER A 422 13.00 23.34 -23.47
C SER A 422 14.44 23.67 -23.92
N SER A 423 14.57 24.74 -24.70
CA SER A 423 15.86 25.32 -25.10
C SER A 423 16.70 25.82 -23.91
N LYS A 424 16.08 26.00 -22.73
CA LYS A 424 16.73 26.38 -21.47
C LYS A 424 17.14 25.18 -20.61
N ARG A 425 17.12 23.97 -21.17
CA ARG A 425 17.44 22.70 -20.47
C ARG A 425 16.44 22.36 -19.36
N GLU A 426 15.17 22.71 -19.57
CA GLU A 426 14.07 22.30 -18.69
C GLU A 426 13.52 20.95 -19.20
N ILE A 427 13.52 19.95 -18.33
CA ILE A 427 12.99 18.60 -18.52
C ILE A 427 11.60 18.58 -17.87
N ILE A 428 10.56 18.73 -18.68
CA ILE A 428 9.20 18.96 -18.21
C ILE A 428 8.41 17.66 -18.32
N HIS A 429 7.95 17.18 -17.17
CA HIS A 429 7.06 16.03 -17.05
C HIS A 429 5.64 16.52 -16.77
N VAL A 430 4.68 16.16 -17.60
CA VAL A 430 3.28 16.64 -17.53
C VAL A 430 2.36 15.48 -17.23
N LYS A 431 1.49 15.64 -16.23
CA LYS A 431 0.36 14.73 -16.03
C LYS A 431 -0.93 15.46 -15.77
N THR A 432 -2.04 14.88 -16.25
CA THR A 432 -3.36 15.27 -15.75
C THR A 432 -3.49 14.92 -14.27
N TYR A 433 -4.04 15.85 -13.47
CA TYR A 433 -4.32 15.61 -12.07
C TYR A 433 -5.20 14.37 -11.92
N GLY A 434 -4.76 13.42 -11.09
CA GLY A 434 -5.47 12.18 -10.83
C GLY A 434 -5.16 11.67 -9.43
N GLY A 435 -5.48 10.41 -9.16
CA GLY A 435 -5.14 9.79 -7.87
C GLY A 435 -3.65 9.56 -7.68
N SER A 436 -3.34 9.07 -6.48
CA SER A 436 -1.97 8.82 -6.04
C SER A 436 -1.20 7.93 -7.03
N SER A 437 -1.84 6.89 -7.58
CA SER A 437 -1.25 5.98 -8.57
C SER A 437 -0.68 6.70 -9.81
N LEU A 438 -1.45 7.58 -10.43
CA LEU A 438 -1.08 8.31 -11.64
C LEU A 438 0.00 9.35 -11.38
N LEU A 439 -0.12 10.10 -10.29
CA LEU A 439 0.85 11.13 -9.93
C LEU A 439 2.18 10.51 -9.49
N SER A 440 2.16 9.41 -8.73
CA SER A 440 3.39 8.70 -8.38
C SER A 440 4.10 8.14 -9.61
N HIS A 441 3.35 7.69 -10.63
CA HIS A 441 3.93 7.31 -11.93
C HIS A 441 4.73 8.46 -12.56
N LEU A 442 4.15 9.67 -12.60
CA LEU A 442 4.83 10.86 -13.08
C LEU A 442 6.15 11.11 -12.33
N PHE A 443 6.13 11.03 -11.00
CA PHE A 443 7.32 11.30 -10.18
C PHE A 443 8.42 10.25 -10.37
N SER A 444 8.03 8.98 -10.51
CA SER A 444 8.98 7.90 -10.82
C SER A 444 9.53 8.00 -12.24
N GLN A 445 8.71 8.40 -13.22
CA GLN A 445 9.20 8.70 -14.57
C GLN A 445 10.28 9.80 -14.53
N ALA A 446 10.01 10.91 -13.83
CA ALA A 446 10.98 11.99 -13.69
C ALA A 446 12.27 11.56 -12.97
N LEU A 447 12.14 10.73 -11.94
CA LEU A 447 13.30 10.19 -11.21
C LEU A 447 14.14 9.24 -12.10
N VAL A 448 13.48 8.29 -12.76
CA VAL A 448 14.16 7.28 -13.60
C VAL A 448 14.80 7.95 -14.81
N SER A 449 14.07 8.84 -15.50
CA SER A 449 14.60 9.56 -16.66
C SER A 449 15.78 10.45 -16.29
N GLY A 450 15.70 11.18 -15.17
CA GLY A 450 16.79 12.02 -14.65
C GLY A 450 18.03 11.21 -14.27
N ASN A 451 17.85 10.03 -13.67
CA ASN A 451 18.95 9.13 -13.34
C ASN A 451 19.59 8.52 -14.59
N CYS A 452 18.80 8.04 -15.55
CA CYS A 452 19.29 7.53 -16.84
C CYS A 452 20.04 8.63 -17.59
N PHE A 453 19.48 9.84 -17.66
CA PHE A 453 20.11 10.98 -18.32
C PHE A 453 21.47 11.31 -17.69
N LEU A 454 21.59 11.28 -16.37
CA LEU A 454 22.85 11.61 -15.69
C LEU A 454 23.91 10.51 -15.83
N HIS A 455 23.52 9.23 -15.69
CA HIS A 455 24.47 8.13 -15.51
C HIS A 455 24.70 7.27 -16.78
N ASP A 456 23.77 7.28 -17.74
CA ASP A 456 23.84 6.42 -18.93
C ASP A 456 24.13 7.23 -20.20
N SER A 457 25.35 7.07 -20.73
CA SER A 457 25.76 7.71 -21.99
C SER A 457 25.01 7.18 -23.21
N ALA A 458 24.63 5.90 -23.23
CA ALA A 458 23.88 5.32 -24.34
C ALA A 458 22.46 5.90 -24.36
N PHE A 459 21.82 6.02 -23.20
CA PHE A 459 20.53 6.70 -23.07
C PHE A 459 20.58 8.14 -23.62
N ARG A 460 21.57 8.93 -23.20
CA ARG A 460 21.75 10.31 -23.73
C ARG A 460 21.97 10.36 -25.23
N VAL A 461 22.73 9.42 -25.80
CA VAL A 461 22.95 9.36 -27.26
C VAL A 461 21.64 9.09 -28.00
N GLU A 462 20.81 8.17 -27.51
CA GLU A 462 19.50 7.90 -28.13
C GLU A 462 18.53 9.07 -27.95
N VAL A 463 18.45 9.67 -26.76
CA VAL A 463 17.68 10.91 -26.55
C VAL A 463 18.11 12.00 -27.54
N ASN A 464 19.42 12.17 -27.75
CA ASN A 464 19.95 13.18 -28.67
C ASN A 464 19.63 12.92 -30.16
N LYS A 465 19.30 11.69 -30.53
CA LYS A 465 18.78 11.38 -31.88
C LYS A 465 17.33 11.82 -32.04
N LEU A 466 16.55 11.72 -30.97
CA LEU A 466 15.12 12.06 -30.92
C LEU A 466 14.85 13.56 -30.76
N LEU A 467 15.84 14.30 -30.23
CA LEU A 467 15.79 15.75 -30.08
C LEU A 467 15.90 16.49 -31.43
N PRO A 468 15.08 17.53 -31.68
CA PRO A 468 15.24 18.39 -32.85
C PRO A 468 16.58 19.13 -32.86
N GLN A 469 17.02 19.61 -34.02
CA GLN A 469 18.37 20.18 -34.21
C GLN A 469 18.73 21.30 -33.21
N GLY A 470 17.78 22.20 -32.89
CA GLY A 470 17.99 23.29 -31.94
C GLY A 470 18.08 22.88 -30.46
N PHE A 471 17.81 21.62 -30.14
CA PHE A 471 17.78 21.08 -28.77
C PHE A 471 18.87 20.04 -28.51
N LYS A 472 19.67 19.71 -29.54
CA LYS A 472 20.68 18.66 -29.42
C LYS A 472 21.76 19.01 -28.41
N LEU A 473 22.15 18.00 -27.64
CA LEU A 473 23.27 18.04 -26.73
C LEU A 473 24.57 18.08 -27.54
N ALA A 474 25.49 18.98 -27.16
CA ALA A 474 26.79 19.12 -27.80
C ALA A 474 27.65 17.84 -27.61
N SER A 475 27.66 17.31 -26.39
CA SER A 475 28.42 16.11 -26.03
C SER A 475 27.55 15.08 -25.29
N PRO A 476 26.70 14.30 -25.98
CA PRO A 476 25.80 13.34 -25.33
C PRO A 476 26.55 12.19 -24.64
N LYS A 477 27.81 11.92 -24.99
CA LYS A 477 28.61 10.87 -24.35
C LYS A 477 29.12 11.31 -22.97
N ASP A 478 29.43 12.59 -22.82
CA ASP A 478 29.95 13.14 -21.58
C ASP A 478 28.86 13.21 -20.51
N ARG A 479 29.25 13.13 -19.24
CA ARG A 479 28.31 13.27 -18.13
C ARG A 479 27.90 14.75 -18.02
N PRO A 480 26.60 15.09 -18.12
CA PRO A 480 26.16 16.47 -17.95
C PRO A 480 26.28 16.92 -16.49
N ALA A 481 26.44 18.23 -16.28
CA ALA A 481 26.23 18.84 -14.96
C ALA A 481 24.73 18.91 -14.69
N ALA A 482 24.22 18.13 -13.73
CA ALA A 482 22.78 18.08 -13.43
C ALA A 482 22.22 19.43 -12.95
N SER A 483 23.05 20.24 -12.29
CA SER A 483 22.72 21.60 -11.85
C SER A 483 22.41 22.57 -12.98
N ASP A 484 22.79 22.27 -14.23
CA ASP A 484 22.40 23.05 -15.41
C ASP A 484 20.94 22.83 -15.80
N TYR A 485 20.33 21.72 -15.37
CA TYR A 485 19.01 21.29 -15.80
C TYR A 485 17.95 21.57 -14.71
N GLU A 486 16.75 21.92 -15.16
CA GLU A 486 15.56 21.98 -14.31
C GLU A 486 14.66 20.79 -14.63
N VAL A 487 14.32 19.97 -13.63
CA VAL A 487 13.26 18.97 -13.73
C VAL A 487 11.97 19.61 -13.22
N CYS A 488 11.04 19.89 -14.14
CA CYS A 488 9.75 20.50 -13.81
C CYS A 488 8.66 19.44 -13.80
N ILE A 489 8.02 19.27 -12.65
CA ILE A 489 6.87 18.38 -12.46
C ILE A 489 5.60 19.22 -12.64
N ALA A 490 4.96 19.10 -13.79
CA ALA A 490 3.78 19.87 -14.18
C ALA A 490 2.49 19.05 -14.09
N VAL A 491 1.47 19.60 -13.44
CA VAL A 491 0.19 18.93 -13.24
C VAL A 491 -0.96 19.78 -13.81
N MET A 492 -1.70 19.21 -14.77
CA MET A 492 -2.89 19.83 -15.35
C MET A 492 -4.06 19.67 -14.38
N SER A 493 -4.59 20.78 -13.85
CA SER A 493 -5.65 20.74 -12.83
C SER A 493 -6.69 21.82 -13.05
N ARG A 494 -7.96 21.42 -12.98
CA ARG A 494 -9.14 22.28 -13.03
C ARG A 494 -9.46 22.99 -11.71
N VAL A 495 -8.88 22.53 -10.60
CA VAL A 495 -9.14 23.09 -9.27
C VAL A 495 -8.59 24.51 -9.23
N LYS A 496 -9.32 25.49 -8.69
CA LYS A 496 -8.82 26.86 -8.56
C LYS A 496 -7.77 26.98 -7.45
N GLY A 497 -6.88 27.98 -7.53
CA GLY A 497 -5.85 28.24 -6.51
C GLY A 497 -4.51 27.55 -6.79
N PRO A 498 -3.64 27.37 -5.78
CA PRO A 498 -2.34 26.72 -5.94
C PRO A 498 -2.48 25.23 -6.33
N LEU A 499 -1.38 24.60 -6.71
CA LEU A 499 -1.34 23.14 -6.86
C LEU A 499 -1.41 22.54 -5.46
N GLU A 500 -2.37 21.66 -5.23
CA GLU A 500 -2.45 20.81 -4.05
C GLU A 500 -2.54 19.38 -4.51
N LEU A 501 -1.76 18.49 -3.89
CA LEU A 501 -1.72 17.08 -4.21
C LEU A 501 -2.31 16.26 -3.07
N PRO A 502 -2.85 15.06 -3.34
CA PRO A 502 -3.14 14.07 -2.31
C PRO A 502 -1.93 13.78 -1.44
N PHE A 503 -2.12 13.49 -0.16
CA PHE A 503 -0.99 13.25 0.74
C PHE A 503 -0.05 12.14 0.28
N PHE A 504 -0.53 10.98 -0.18
CA PHE A 504 0.37 9.93 -0.70
C PHE A 504 1.12 10.35 -1.97
N SER A 505 0.51 11.19 -2.82
CA SER A 505 1.25 11.85 -3.91
C SER A 505 2.34 12.78 -3.36
N LYS A 506 2.10 13.54 -2.29
CA LYS A 506 3.13 14.38 -1.64
C LYS A 506 4.29 13.52 -1.09
N VAL A 507 3.99 12.35 -0.51
CA VAL A 507 5.01 11.39 -0.04
C VAL A 507 5.87 10.89 -1.21
N SER A 508 5.24 10.45 -2.30
CA SER A 508 5.98 10.00 -3.49
C SER A 508 6.76 11.11 -4.18
N LEU A 509 6.21 12.33 -4.23
CA LEU A 509 6.91 13.52 -4.69
C LEU A 509 8.15 13.78 -3.83
N MET A 510 8.00 13.73 -2.51
CA MET A 510 9.11 13.96 -1.57
C MET A 510 10.28 13.03 -1.86
N HIS A 511 10.01 11.74 -2.01
CA HIS A 511 11.02 10.74 -2.38
C HIS A 511 11.72 11.06 -3.71
N ALA A 512 10.94 11.34 -4.77
CA ALA A 512 11.49 11.63 -6.10
C ALA A 512 12.33 12.91 -6.11
N VAL A 513 11.82 13.98 -5.48
CA VAL A 513 12.50 15.27 -5.40
C VAL A 513 13.77 15.19 -4.56
N ARG A 514 13.76 14.50 -3.41
CA ARG A 514 14.98 14.26 -2.60
C ARG A 514 16.06 13.57 -3.45
N SER A 515 15.68 12.52 -4.16
CA SER A 515 16.61 11.75 -5.00
C SER A 515 17.17 12.57 -6.16
N LEU A 516 16.33 13.36 -6.85
CA LEU A 516 16.76 14.25 -7.93
C LEU A 516 17.67 15.39 -7.42
N ARG A 517 17.34 15.98 -6.25
CA ARG A 517 18.17 17.02 -5.62
C ARG A 517 19.52 16.46 -5.14
N ASN A 518 19.57 15.22 -4.65
CA ASN A 518 20.83 14.53 -4.32
C ASN A 518 21.71 14.33 -5.56
N SER A 519 21.09 14.21 -6.74
CA SER A 519 21.77 14.24 -8.04
C SER A 519 22.03 15.66 -8.57
N GLU A 520 21.87 16.69 -7.75
CA GLU A 520 22.10 18.13 -8.05
C GLU A 520 21.13 18.79 -9.04
N TYR A 521 20.03 18.14 -9.44
CA TYR A 521 19.03 18.78 -10.29
C TYR A 521 18.30 19.92 -9.56
N ARG A 522 17.98 21.00 -10.29
CA ARG A 522 16.95 21.94 -9.85
C ARG A 522 15.59 21.31 -10.08
N VAL A 523 14.78 21.14 -9.03
CA VAL A 523 13.46 20.52 -9.16
C VAL A 523 12.38 21.52 -8.78
N THR A 524 11.40 21.69 -9.67
CA THR A 524 10.30 22.64 -9.54
C THR A 524 8.95 21.95 -9.75
N LYS A 525 7.87 22.57 -9.26
CA LYS A 525 6.49 22.14 -9.52
C LYS A 525 5.71 23.19 -10.29
N LEU A 526 4.82 22.77 -11.18
CA LEU A 526 4.00 23.68 -11.98
C LEU A 526 2.54 23.21 -12.00
N LYS A 527 1.61 24.16 -11.83
CA LYS A 527 0.20 23.93 -12.14
C LYS A 527 -0.09 24.44 -13.54
N ILE A 528 -0.67 23.58 -14.37
CA ILE A 528 -1.25 24.01 -15.64
C ILE A 528 -2.75 24.16 -15.41
N SER A 529 -3.24 25.39 -15.47
CA SER A 529 -4.65 25.70 -15.24
C SER A 529 -5.50 25.30 -16.44
N GLN A 530 -6.77 24.98 -16.18
CA GLN A 530 -7.74 24.71 -17.24
C GLN A 530 -8.01 25.96 -18.08
#